data_AF-A0A7S0RYB1-F1
#
_entry.id   AF-A0A7S0RYB1-F1
#
_cell.length_a   1.000
_cell.length_b   1.000
_cell.length_c   1.000
_cell.angle_alpha   90.00
_cell.angle_beta   90.00
_cell.angle_gamma   90.00
#
_symmetry.space_group_name_H-M   'P 1'
#
loop_
_entity.id
_entity.type
_entity.pdbx_description
1 polymer ?
#
loop_
_entity_poly.entity_id
_entity_poly.type
_entity_poly.pdbx_seq_one_letter_code
_entity_poly.pdbx_strand_id
1 'polypeptide(L)'
;GNHLEALDDAQMCLLLNPGFVKGYGRKGLAEFYLGRWLDAKSSYETGLALEPGNTSLERSLKDLKKRPHRPTHMILFAPRFLDLERLFEQLEDPDGLTDEYVQKREMLLNLQLEYLTQTLHMDHVSLMSFAELRDVFDQATFACGQLLSFAPSAVSRLNVAAWLVQGLGCVLRVGWCVNHGVAKFAANALCELAWCESADDNKRRLACQLLLGGMLQWLLDNRPAQRLGHHHTHREVEEVCGCSCMRPKLSAACWVSRLFQKNPKEWLVEELE
;
A
#
# COMPACT_ATOMS: atom_id res chain seq x y z
N GLY A 1 0.23 17.15 3.16
CA GLY A 1 1.29 16.93 2.14
C GLY A 1 1.33 15.45 1.80
N ASN A 2 1.96 15.05 0.70
CA ASN A 2 2.07 13.65 0.31
C ASN A 2 3.14 12.95 1.16
N HIS A 3 2.72 12.28 2.24
CA HIS A 3 3.65 11.68 3.20
C HIS A 3 4.29 10.37 2.71
N LEU A 4 3.68 9.66 1.75
CA LEU A 4 4.26 8.46 1.14
C LEU A 4 5.42 8.81 0.21
N GLU A 5 5.28 9.86 -0.58
CA GLU A 5 6.35 10.38 -1.43
C GLU A 5 7.52 10.91 -0.58
N ALA A 6 7.23 11.67 0.48
CA ALA A 6 8.26 12.11 1.42
C ALA A 6 9.00 10.93 2.09
N LEU A 7 8.31 9.81 2.31
CA LEU A 7 8.92 8.58 2.82
C LEU A 7 9.84 7.95 1.77
N ASP A 8 9.41 7.88 0.50
CA ASP A 8 10.23 7.36 -0.60
C ASP A 8 11.50 8.18 -0.78
N ASP A 9 11.39 9.51 -0.82
CA ASP A 9 12.53 10.42 -0.95
C ASP A 9 13.54 10.22 0.19
N ALA A 10 13.04 10.08 1.43
CA ALA A 10 13.90 9.86 2.58
C ALA A 10 14.58 8.48 2.52
N GLN A 11 13.87 7.44 2.06
CA GLN A 11 14.45 6.11 1.86
C GLN A 11 15.51 6.12 0.76
N MET A 12 15.26 6.79 -0.35
CA MET A 12 16.22 6.96 -1.44
C MET A 12 17.48 7.70 -0.98
N CYS A 13 17.30 8.78 -0.22
CA CYS A 13 18.40 9.52 0.37
C CYS A 13 19.28 8.63 1.27
N LEU A 14 18.66 7.80 2.10
CA LEU A 14 19.37 6.89 3.00
C LEU A 14 19.98 5.68 2.28
N LEU A 15 19.41 5.25 1.15
CA LEU A 15 20.01 4.24 0.29
C LEU A 15 21.33 4.75 -0.32
N LEU A 16 21.35 6.01 -0.76
CA LEU A 16 22.54 6.64 -1.35
C LEU A 16 23.58 7.03 -0.29
N ASN A 17 23.13 7.51 0.88
CA ASN A 17 24.01 7.87 1.98
C ASN A 17 23.44 7.40 3.33
N PRO A 18 23.77 6.17 3.77
CA PRO A 18 23.34 5.63 5.05
C PRO A 18 23.84 6.44 6.27
N GLY A 19 24.87 7.27 6.12
CA GLY A 19 25.37 8.13 7.19
C GLY A 19 24.62 9.46 7.34
N PHE A 20 23.64 9.75 6.49
CA PHE A 20 22.96 11.04 6.48
C PHE A 20 21.87 11.12 7.57
N VAL A 21 22.25 11.57 8.77
CA VAL A 21 21.38 11.66 9.96
C VAL A 21 20.07 12.43 9.71
N LYS A 22 20.12 13.53 8.95
CA LYS A 22 18.92 14.30 8.59
C LYS A 22 17.93 13.48 7.75
N GLY A 23 18.41 12.49 6.98
CA GLY A 23 17.59 11.54 6.23
C GLY A 23 16.72 10.69 7.16
N TYR A 24 17.27 10.19 8.26
CA TYR A 24 16.51 9.47 9.28
C TYR A 24 15.46 10.35 9.96
N GLY A 25 15.78 11.63 10.20
CA GLY A 25 14.81 12.60 10.70
C GLY A 25 13.64 12.82 9.73
N ARG A 26 13.91 12.95 8.43
CA ARG A 26 12.87 13.08 7.38
C ARG A 26 12.04 11.81 7.24
N LYS A 27 12.69 10.65 7.23
CA LYS A 27 12.05 9.34 7.16
C LYS A 27 11.09 9.15 8.34
N GLY A 28 11.58 9.37 9.56
CA GLY A 28 10.76 9.25 10.77
C GLY A 28 9.61 10.26 10.81
N LEU A 29 9.80 11.47 10.28
CA LEU A 29 8.73 12.48 10.20
C LEU A 29 7.63 12.07 9.21
N ALA A 30 8.02 11.52 8.05
CA ALA A 30 7.07 10.98 7.09
C ALA A 30 6.27 9.81 7.69
N GLU A 31 6.96 8.85 8.32
CA GLU A 31 6.34 7.72 9.04
C GLU A 31 5.40 8.19 10.17
N PHE A 32 5.78 9.25 10.89
CA PHE A 32 4.96 9.84 11.94
C PHE A 32 3.62 10.36 11.41
N TYR A 33 3.63 11.10 10.30
CA TYR A 33 2.41 11.62 9.68
C TYR A 33 1.58 10.55 8.98
N LEU A 34 2.20 9.44 8.55
CA LEU A 34 1.48 8.24 8.09
C LEU A 34 0.85 7.43 9.24
N GLY A 35 1.06 7.83 10.51
CA GLY A 35 0.58 7.09 11.67
C GLY A 35 1.38 5.83 11.98
N ARG A 36 2.52 5.61 11.31
CA ARG A 36 3.42 4.47 11.48
C ARG A 36 4.43 4.74 12.58
N TRP A 37 3.92 4.81 13.81
CA TRP A 37 4.71 5.31 14.94
C TRP A 37 5.85 4.39 15.35
N LEU A 38 5.72 3.07 15.22
CA LEU A 38 6.84 2.16 15.50
C LEU A 38 7.96 2.27 14.45
N ASP A 39 7.60 2.43 13.18
CA ASP A 39 8.58 2.68 12.12
C ASP A 39 9.30 4.02 12.36
N ALA A 40 8.54 5.08 12.67
CA ALA A 40 9.10 6.39 12.99
C ALA A 40 10.09 6.33 14.16
N LYS A 41 9.74 5.59 15.22
CA LYS A 41 10.62 5.34 16.37
C LYS A 41 11.93 4.71 15.91
N SER A 42 11.85 3.63 15.13
CA SER A 42 13.03 2.91 14.63
C SER A 42 13.92 3.80 13.78
N SER A 43 13.33 4.63 12.90
CA SER A 43 14.07 5.59 12.09
C SER A 43 14.83 6.62 12.95
N TYR A 44 14.17 7.22 13.94
CA TYR A 44 14.83 8.19 14.83
C TYR A 44 15.91 7.56 15.70
N GLU A 45 15.68 6.35 16.24
CA GLU A 45 16.68 5.62 17.03
C GLU A 45 17.91 5.26 16.19
N THR A 46 17.71 4.87 14.92
CA THR A 46 18.82 4.62 13.99
C THR A 46 19.63 5.89 13.74
N GLY A 47 18.97 7.04 13.52
CA GLY A 47 19.66 8.31 13.36
C GLY A 47 20.45 8.74 14.61
N LEU A 48 19.92 8.49 15.81
CA LEU A 48 20.60 8.77 17.07
C LEU A 48 21.77 7.83 17.36
N ALA A 49 21.73 6.59 16.86
CA ALA A 49 22.88 5.69 16.93
C ALA A 49 24.07 6.22 16.12
N LEU A 50 23.81 6.94 15.03
CA LEU A 50 24.84 7.59 14.21
C LEU A 50 25.31 8.93 14.80
N GLU A 51 24.40 9.72 15.38
CA GLU A 51 24.72 11.00 16.03
C GLU A 51 24.05 11.07 17.42
N PRO A 52 24.69 10.50 18.45
CA PRO A 52 24.21 10.60 19.82
C PRO A 52 24.12 12.07 20.26
N GLY A 53 23.03 12.45 20.93
CA GLY A 53 22.80 13.83 21.38
C GLY A 53 22.19 14.76 20.32
N ASN A 54 21.74 14.24 19.17
CA ASN A 54 21.01 15.04 18.19
C ASN A 54 19.66 15.51 18.77
N THR A 55 19.62 16.76 19.23
CA THR A 55 18.47 17.37 19.90
C THR A 55 17.18 17.35 19.08
N SER A 56 17.27 17.36 17.74
CA SER A 56 16.10 17.30 16.85
C SER A 56 15.46 15.92 16.86
N LEU A 57 16.27 14.86 16.80
CA LEU A 57 15.78 13.48 16.83
C LEU A 57 15.25 13.11 18.23
N GLU A 58 15.93 13.54 19.29
CA GLU A 58 15.48 13.35 20.67
C GLU A 58 14.12 14.01 20.93
N ARG A 59 13.91 15.24 20.42
CA ARG A 59 12.63 15.93 20.50
C ARG A 59 11.55 15.13 19.75
N SER A 60 11.85 14.66 18.55
CA SER A 60 10.91 13.89 17.73
C SER A 60 10.49 12.57 18.42
N LEU A 61 11.43 11.86 19.04
CA LEU A 61 11.14 10.68 19.87
C LEU A 61 10.30 11.02 21.10
N LYS A 62 10.58 12.15 21.75
CA LYS A 62 9.80 12.60 22.91
C LYS A 62 8.36 12.91 22.53
N ASP A 63 8.13 13.52 21.38
CA ASP A 63 6.79 13.81 20.88
C ASP A 63 6.05 12.55 20.45
N LEU A 64 6.76 11.59 19.85
CA LEU A 64 6.22 10.28 19.52
C LEU A 64 5.74 9.51 20.77
N LYS A 65 6.49 9.54 21.87
CA LYS A 65 6.12 8.89 23.14
C LYS A 65 4.82 9.41 23.76
N LYS A 66 4.37 10.61 23.38
CA LYS A 66 3.09 11.19 23.84
C LYS A 66 1.89 10.64 23.07
N ARG A 67 2.11 9.97 21.93
CA ARG A 67 1.03 9.42 21.12
C ARG A 67 0.53 8.12 21.75
N PRO A 68 -0.80 7.88 21.78
CA PRO A 68 -1.33 6.60 22.23
C PRO A 68 -0.81 5.48 21.34
N HIS A 69 -0.67 4.27 21.83
CA HIS A 69 -0.36 3.15 20.94
C HIS A 69 -1.61 2.78 20.14
N ARG A 70 -1.50 2.51 18.82
CA ARG A 70 -2.64 2.01 18.05
C ARG A 70 -2.90 0.56 18.47
N PRO A 71 -4.07 0.23 19.01
CA PRO A 71 -4.36 -1.13 19.42
C PRO A 71 -4.55 -2.05 18.21
N THR A 72 -3.56 -2.92 17.99
CA THR A 72 -3.55 -3.89 16.89
C THR A 72 -4.69 -4.90 16.97
N HIS A 73 -5.23 -5.15 18.17
CA HIS A 73 -6.36 -6.07 18.37
C HIS A 73 -7.63 -5.62 17.65
N MET A 74 -7.83 -4.32 17.42
CA MET A 74 -9.03 -3.84 16.71
C MET A 74 -9.04 -4.27 15.25
N ILE A 75 -7.87 -4.53 14.65
CA ILE A 75 -7.73 -4.99 13.26
C ILE A 75 -7.96 -6.49 13.12
N LEU A 76 -7.68 -7.26 14.18
CA LEU A 76 -7.84 -8.72 14.16
C LEU A 76 -9.29 -9.16 14.40
N PHE A 77 -10.11 -8.31 15.01
CA PHE A 77 -11.49 -8.65 15.39
C PHE A 77 -12.48 -7.68 14.77
N ALA A 78 -12.92 -8.00 13.55
CA ALA A 78 -13.89 -7.19 12.83
C ALA A 78 -15.24 -7.17 13.55
N PRO A 79 -15.89 -5.99 13.65
CA PRO A 79 -17.26 -5.91 14.15
C PRO A 79 -18.23 -6.74 13.29
N ARG A 80 -19.09 -7.54 13.92
CA ARG A 80 -20.06 -8.41 13.22
C ARG A 80 -20.98 -7.67 12.25
N PHE A 81 -21.32 -6.42 12.55
CA PHE A 81 -22.20 -5.62 11.69
C PHE A 81 -21.57 -5.29 10.33
N LEU A 82 -20.25 -5.42 10.17
CA LEU A 82 -19.59 -5.22 8.89
C LEU A 82 -19.83 -6.37 7.92
N ASP A 83 -20.27 -7.55 8.39
CA ASP A 83 -20.59 -8.71 7.54
C ASP A 83 -19.50 -8.99 6.48
N LEU A 84 -18.24 -9.05 6.92
CA LEU A 84 -17.10 -9.23 6.03
C LEU A 84 -17.13 -10.59 5.33
N GLU A 85 -17.68 -11.62 5.97
CA GLU A 85 -17.85 -12.95 5.37
C GLU A 85 -18.63 -12.86 4.05
N ARG A 86 -19.80 -12.21 4.08
CA ARG A 86 -20.60 -11.97 2.88
C ARG A 86 -19.92 -11.09 1.84
N LEU A 87 -19.09 -10.13 2.28
CA LEU A 87 -18.28 -9.36 1.34
C LEU A 87 -17.30 -10.30 0.62
N PHE A 88 -16.53 -11.10 1.35
CA PHE A 88 -15.55 -12.02 0.76
C PHE A 88 -16.20 -13.06 -0.15
N GLU A 89 -17.35 -13.62 0.21
CA GLU A 89 -18.14 -14.49 -0.68
C GLU A 89 -18.47 -13.81 -2.01
N GLN A 90 -18.85 -12.52 -1.97
CA GLN A 90 -19.16 -11.77 -3.18
C GLN A 90 -17.92 -11.48 -4.04
N LEU A 91 -16.73 -11.35 -3.42
CA LEU A 91 -15.49 -11.07 -4.13
C LEU A 91 -14.97 -12.28 -4.93
N GLU A 92 -15.47 -13.48 -4.63
CA GLU A 92 -15.21 -14.71 -5.39
C GLU A 92 -15.93 -14.74 -6.75
N ASP A 93 -16.92 -13.86 -6.96
CA ASP A 93 -17.65 -13.66 -8.23
C ASP A 93 -17.39 -12.26 -8.80
N PRO A 94 -16.29 -12.08 -9.56
CA PRO A 94 -15.87 -10.76 -10.03
C PRO A 94 -16.84 -10.12 -11.03
N ASP A 95 -17.59 -10.93 -11.79
CA ASP A 95 -18.59 -10.45 -12.75
C ASP A 95 -19.76 -9.74 -12.02
N GLY A 96 -20.01 -10.07 -10.76
CA GLY A 96 -20.98 -9.40 -9.89
C GLY A 96 -20.53 -8.04 -9.35
N LEU A 97 -19.23 -7.72 -9.41
CA LEU A 97 -18.64 -6.50 -8.84
C LEU A 97 -18.77 -5.30 -9.79
N THR A 98 -20.01 -4.90 -10.07
CA THR A 98 -20.32 -3.79 -10.98
C THR A 98 -20.41 -2.44 -10.27
N ASP A 99 -20.38 -1.35 -11.05
CA ASP A 99 -20.67 0.00 -10.54
C ASP A 99 -22.04 0.07 -9.82
N GLU A 100 -23.05 -0.67 -10.31
CA GLU A 100 -24.38 -0.74 -9.69
C GLU A 100 -24.35 -1.46 -8.34
N TYR A 101 -23.57 -2.55 -8.22
CA TYR A 101 -23.35 -3.25 -6.95
C TYR A 101 -22.79 -2.29 -5.90
N VAL A 102 -21.76 -1.51 -6.28
CA VAL A 102 -21.10 -0.57 -5.38
C VAL A 102 -22.07 0.53 -4.94
N GLN A 103 -22.82 1.11 -5.88
CA GLN A 103 -23.80 2.18 -5.57
C GLN A 103 -24.91 1.69 -4.63
N LYS A 104 -25.47 0.50 -4.88
CA LYS A 104 -26.52 -0.08 -4.03
C LYS A 104 -26.05 -0.37 -2.60
N ARG A 105 -24.74 -0.54 -2.39
CA ARG A 105 -24.13 -0.89 -1.11
C ARG A 105 -23.19 0.18 -0.57
N GLU A 106 -23.26 1.40 -1.10
CA GLU A 106 -22.30 2.48 -0.83
C GLU A 106 -22.03 2.69 0.66
N MET A 107 -23.09 2.80 1.48
CA MET A 107 -22.95 3.02 2.91
C MET A 107 -22.18 1.89 3.61
N LEU A 108 -22.54 0.63 3.31
CA LEU A 108 -21.91 -0.53 3.94
C LEU A 108 -20.47 -0.72 3.43
N LEU A 109 -20.24 -0.55 2.13
CA LEU A 109 -18.91 -0.65 1.54
C LEU A 109 -17.96 0.42 2.08
N ASN A 110 -18.43 1.64 2.34
CA ASN A 110 -17.60 2.66 3.01
C ASN A 110 -17.13 2.17 4.39
N LEU A 111 -18.01 1.60 5.21
CA LEU A 111 -17.65 1.08 6.54
C LEU A 111 -16.72 -0.13 6.46
N GLN A 112 -17.01 -1.07 5.57
CA GLN A 112 -16.19 -2.28 5.37
C GLN A 112 -14.79 -1.92 4.88
N LEU A 113 -14.68 -1.07 3.85
CA LEU A 113 -13.41 -0.64 3.31
C LEU A 113 -12.65 0.26 4.29
N GLU A 114 -13.32 1.12 5.06
CA GLU A 114 -12.68 1.93 6.10
C GLU A 114 -12.04 1.04 7.17
N TYR A 115 -12.69 -0.06 7.54
CA TYR A 115 -12.10 -1.06 8.42
C TYR A 115 -10.89 -1.76 7.77
N LEU A 116 -11.07 -2.33 6.57
CA LEU A 116 -10.02 -3.12 5.90
C LEU A 116 -8.77 -2.28 5.61
N THR A 117 -8.95 -1.03 5.17
CA THR A 117 -7.86 -0.12 4.83
C THR A 117 -7.04 0.32 6.03
N GLN A 118 -7.55 0.23 7.27
CA GLN A 118 -6.73 0.45 8.47
C GLN A 118 -5.55 -0.53 8.54
N THR A 119 -5.77 -1.78 8.11
CA THR A 119 -4.73 -2.81 8.03
C THR A 119 -3.62 -2.42 7.05
N LEU A 120 -4.00 -1.81 5.92
CA LEU A 120 -3.04 -1.41 4.87
C LEU A 120 -2.12 -0.26 5.30
N HIS A 121 -2.51 0.48 6.33
CA HIS A 121 -1.76 1.61 6.90
C HIS A 121 -1.03 1.26 8.21
N MET A 122 -0.95 -0.03 8.56
CA MET A 122 -0.17 -0.47 9.71
C MET A 122 1.32 -0.14 9.56
N ASP A 123 1.98 -0.01 10.69
CA ASP A 123 3.43 0.05 10.75
C ASP A 123 4.05 -1.28 10.31
N HIS A 124 5.16 -1.19 9.59
CA HIS A 124 5.88 -2.33 9.06
C HIS A 124 6.42 -3.22 10.20
N VAL A 125 6.87 -2.61 11.30
CA VAL A 125 7.31 -3.36 12.49
C VAL A 125 6.21 -4.30 13.01
N SER A 126 4.98 -3.83 13.18
CA SER A 126 3.86 -4.67 13.64
C SER A 126 3.50 -5.73 12.61
N LEU A 127 3.41 -5.36 11.33
CA LEU A 127 3.06 -6.29 10.26
C LEU A 127 4.05 -7.47 10.18
N MET A 128 5.34 -7.22 10.37
CA MET A 128 6.35 -8.27 10.37
C MET A 128 6.38 -9.09 11.68
N SER A 129 5.83 -8.56 12.77
CA SER A 129 5.87 -9.22 14.09
C SER A 129 4.85 -10.35 14.26
N PHE A 130 3.72 -10.33 13.54
CA PHE A 130 2.61 -11.27 13.73
C PHE A 130 2.16 -11.88 12.39
N ALA A 131 1.98 -13.20 12.34
CA ALA A 131 1.58 -13.89 11.11
C ALA A 131 0.12 -13.59 10.74
N GLU A 132 -0.74 -13.55 11.74
CA GLU A 132 -2.17 -13.27 11.62
C GLU A 132 -2.40 -11.88 11.00
N LEU A 133 -1.56 -10.90 11.33
CA LEU A 133 -1.65 -9.58 10.71
C LEU A 133 -1.27 -9.59 9.23
N ARG A 134 -0.33 -10.44 8.82
CA ARG A 134 0.01 -10.60 7.41
C ARG A 134 -1.13 -11.25 6.63
N ASP A 135 -1.81 -12.21 7.24
CA ASP A 135 -2.99 -12.85 6.62
C ASP A 135 -4.15 -11.84 6.46
N VAL A 136 -4.44 -11.04 7.49
CA VAL A 136 -5.46 -9.98 7.40
C VAL A 136 -5.04 -8.88 6.41
N PHE A 137 -3.74 -8.56 6.33
CA PHE A 137 -3.22 -7.60 5.36
C PHE A 137 -3.38 -8.09 3.91
N ASP A 138 -3.14 -9.38 3.66
CA ASP A 138 -3.37 -10.01 2.36
C ASP A 138 -4.86 -9.95 1.99
N GLN A 139 -5.75 -10.41 2.88
CA GLN A 139 -7.20 -10.35 2.69
C GLN A 139 -7.72 -8.94 2.45
N ALA A 140 -7.24 -7.95 3.21
CA ALA A 140 -7.61 -6.55 3.02
C ALA A 140 -7.12 -6.01 1.67
N THR A 141 -5.91 -6.41 1.24
CA THR A 141 -5.37 -6.06 -0.08
C THR A 141 -6.24 -6.64 -1.18
N PHE A 142 -6.60 -7.93 -1.07
CA PHE A 142 -7.49 -8.61 -2.00
C PHE A 142 -8.84 -7.91 -2.09
N ALA A 143 -9.52 -7.67 -0.96
CA ALA A 143 -10.83 -7.04 -0.95
C ALA A 143 -10.83 -5.62 -1.55
N CYS A 144 -9.88 -4.78 -1.14
CA CYS A 144 -9.77 -3.42 -1.66
C CYS A 144 -9.40 -3.41 -3.14
N GLY A 145 -8.47 -4.27 -3.55
CA GLY A 145 -7.99 -4.32 -4.93
C GLY A 145 -9.02 -4.94 -5.88
N GLN A 146 -9.77 -5.95 -5.46
CA GLN A 146 -10.79 -6.60 -6.28
C GLN A 146 -11.93 -5.63 -6.58
N LEU A 147 -12.49 -4.98 -5.56
CA LEU A 147 -13.53 -3.95 -5.76
C LEU A 147 -13.03 -2.84 -6.70
N LEU A 148 -11.81 -2.34 -6.46
CA LEU A 148 -11.27 -1.25 -7.27
C LEU A 148 -10.97 -1.68 -8.72
N SER A 149 -10.56 -2.93 -8.94
CA SER A 149 -10.25 -3.43 -10.29
C SER A 149 -11.52 -3.62 -11.14
N PHE A 150 -12.62 -4.07 -10.54
CA PHE A 150 -13.86 -4.40 -11.26
C PHE A 150 -14.87 -3.24 -11.31
N ALA A 151 -14.86 -2.34 -10.33
CA ALA A 151 -15.71 -1.15 -10.30
C ALA A 151 -14.93 0.15 -10.01
N PRO A 152 -13.85 0.47 -10.76
CA PRO A 152 -12.99 1.62 -10.47
C PRO A 152 -13.75 2.95 -10.46
N SER A 153 -14.74 3.10 -11.34
CA SER A 153 -15.57 4.30 -11.46
C SER A 153 -16.40 4.53 -10.19
N ALA A 154 -17.21 3.55 -9.76
CA ALA A 154 -18.01 3.70 -8.56
C ALA A 154 -17.16 3.74 -7.28
N VAL A 155 -16.14 2.89 -7.16
CA VAL A 155 -15.27 2.84 -5.97
C VAL A 155 -14.52 4.17 -5.77
N SER A 156 -14.06 4.82 -6.85
CA SER A 156 -13.36 6.11 -6.76
C SER A 156 -14.20 7.26 -6.17
N ARG A 157 -15.53 7.11 -6.14
CA ARG A 157 -16.48 8.09 -5.62
C ARG A 157 -16.93 7.81 -4.19
N LEU A 158 -16.54 6.68 -3.61
CA LEU A 158 -16.78 6.39 -2.20
C LEU A 158 -16.02 7.39 -1.32
N ASN A 159 -16.57 7.70 -0.14
CA ASN A 159 -15.92 8.60 0.83
C ASN A 159 -14.53 8.08 1.25
N VAL A 160 -14.39 6.76 1.35
CA VAL A 160 -13.12 6.08 1.71
C VAL A 160 -12.11 6.02 0.56
N ALA A 161 -12.47 6.39 -0.68
CA ALA A 161 -11.67 6.11 -1.87
C ALA A 161 -10.22 6.64 -1.80
N ALA A 162 -10.04 7.88 -1.33
CA ALA A 162 -8.70 8.46 -1.19
C ALA A 162 -7.83 7.66 -0.20
N TRP A 163 -8.42 7.24 0.92
CA TRP A 163 -7.75 6.42 1.93
C TRP A 163 -7.45 5.01 1.39
N LEU A 164 -8.40 4.40 0.67
CA LEU A 164 -8.20 3.10 0.02
C LEU A 164 -7.03 3.13 -0.97
N VAL A 165 -6.99 4.14 -1.84
CA VAL A 165 -5.93 4.30 -2.85
C VAL A 165 -4.57 4.51 -2.19
N GLN A 166 -4.49 5.33 -1.13
CA GLN A 166 -3.27 5.46 -0.32
C GLN A 166 -2.86 4.15 0.36
N GLY A 167 -3.83 3.35 0.82
CA GLY A 167 -3.61 2.03 1.40
C GLY A 167 -2.99 1.06 0.40
N LEU A 168 -3.50 1.00 -0.83
CA LEU A 168 -2.88 0.22 -1.91
C LEU A 168 -1.48 0.74 -2.26
N GLY A 169 -1.24 2.05 -2.20
CA GLY A 169 0.09 2.62 -2.29
C GLY A 169 1.03 2.14 -1.17
N CYS A 170 0.53 2.02 0.06
CA CYS A 170 1.27 1.42 1.17
C CYS A 170 1.62 -0.04 0.86
N VAL A 171 0.67 -0.81 0.31
CA VAL A 171 0.87 -2.21 -0.09
C VAL A 171 1.99 -2.36 -1.12
N LEU A 172 2.11 -1.47 -2.11
CA LEU A 172 3.24 -1.52 -3.05
C LEU A 172 4.59 -1.52 -2.34
N ARG A 173 4.74 -0.80 -1.24
CA ARG A 173 6.03 -0.62 -0.55
C ARG A 173 6.39 -1.79 0.38
N VAL A 174 5.39 -2.50 0.91
CA VAL A 174 5.61 -3.57 1.91
C VAL A 174 5.15 -4.95 1.46
N GLY A 175 4.35 -5.04 0.40
CA GLY A 175 3.68 -6.28 -0.02
C GLY A 175 4.65 -7.40 -0.34
N TRP A 176 5.81 -7.09 -0.95
CA TRP A 176 6.86 -8.08 -1.21
C TRP A 176 7.46 -8.70 0.07
N CYS A 177 7.28 -8.09 1.24
CA CYS A 177 7.65 -8.67 2.53
C CYS A 177 6.58 -9.63 3.08
N VAL A 178 5.36 -9.58 2.55
CA VAL A 178 4.27 -10.53 2.86
C VAL A 178 4.28 -11.67 1.84
N ASN A 179 4.01 -11.37 0.57
CA ASN A 179 4.23 -12.26 -0.57
C ASN A 179 4.15 -11.44 -1.87
N HIS A 180 4.71 -11.95 -2.97
CA HIS A 180 4.69 -11.22 -4.25
C HIS A 180 3.28 -10.98 -4.81
N GLY A 181 2.28 -11.76 -4.42
CA GLY A 181 0.91 -11.68 -4.92
C GLY A 181 0.24 -10.40 -4.42
N VAL A 182 0.33 -10.16 -3.12
CA VAL A 182 -0.12 -8.93 -2.43
C VAL A 182 0.38 -7.67 -3.13
N ALA A 183 1.69 -7.61 -3.40
CA ALA A 183 2.31 -6.45 -4.04
C ALA A 183 1.79 -6.23 -5.47
N LYS A 184 1.73 -7.31 -6.28
CA LYS A 184 1.25 -7.26 -7.67
C LYS A 184 -0.25 -6.94 -7.76
N PHE A 185 -1.03 -7.43 -6.82
CA PHE A 185 -2.47 -7.21 -6.80
C PHE A 185 -2.81 -5.74 -6.55
N ALA A 186 -2.10 -5.09 -5.61
CA ALA A 186 -2.20 -3.65 -5.44
C ALA A 186 -1.77 -2.86 -6.68
N ALA A 187 -0.71 -3.30 -7.37
CA ALA A 187 -0.27 -2.68 -8.62
C ALA A 187 -1.35 -2.79 -9.73
N ASN A 188 -2.01 -3.94 -9.83
CA ASN A 188 -3.13 -4.14 -10.75
C ASN A 188 -4.26 -3.14 -10.48
N ALA A 189 -4.76 -3.12 -9.25
CA ALA A 189 -5.89 -2.28 -8.87
C ALA A 189 -5.62 -0.77 -9.09
N LEU A 190 -4.41 -0.31 -8.78
CA LEU A 190 -4.01 1.08 -9.04
C LEU A 190 -3.88 1.37 -10.54
N CYS A 191 -3.41 0.42 -11.34
CA CYS A 191 -3.33 0.54 -12.79
C CYS A 191 -4.73 0.64 -13.42
N GLU A 192 -5.66 -0.24 -13.02
CA GLU A 192 -7.06 -0.22 -13.48
C GLU A 192 -7.73 1.12 -13.14
N LEU A 193 -7.57 1.60 -11.90
CA LEU A 193 -8.08 2.90 -11.50
C LEU A 193 -7.48 4.03 -12.34
N ALA A 194 -6.16 4.09 -12.50
CA ALA A 194 -5.50 5.14 -13.27
C ALA A 194 -6.04 5.23 -14.72
N TRP A 195 -6.36 4.07 -15.31
CA TRP A 195 -6.83 3.96 -16.69
C TRP A 195 -8.33 4.21 -16.89
N CYS A 196 -9.15 4.06 -15.85
CA CYS A 196 -10.59 4.23 -15.90
C CYS A 196 -10.99 5.71 -16.07
N GLU A 197 -11.36 6.14 -17.28
CA GLU A 197 -11.70 7.55 -17.57
C GLU A 197 -12.97 8.05 -16.88
N SER A 198 -13.88 7.14 -16.53
CA SER A 198 -15.11 7.48 -15.80
C SER A 198 -14.91 7.59 -14.29
N ALA A 199 -13.73 7.23 -13.77
CA ALA A 199 -13.38 7.40 -12.37
C ALA A 199 -13.03 8.85 -12.02
N ASP A 200 -13.06 9.18 -10.73
CA ASP A 200 -12.70 10.52 -10.24
C ASP A 200 -11.23 10.85 -10.55
N ASP A 201 -11.04 11.97 -11.27
CA ASP A 201 -9.73 12.36 -11.83
C ASP A 201 -8.63 12.48 -10.76
N ASN A 202 -8.95 13.00 -9.58
CA ASN A 202 -7.96 13.13 -8.51
C ASN A 202 -7.49 11.76 -8.02
N LYS A 203 -8.36 10.76 -8.00
CA LYS A 203 -8.02 9.40 -7.52
C LYS A 203 -7.24 8.66 -8.60
N ARG A 204 -7.55 8.90 -9.89
CA ARG A 204 -6.78 8.38 -11.02
C ARG A 204 -5.33 8.88 -11.01
N ARG A 205 -5.14 10.20 -10.86
CA ARG A 205 -3.81 10.83 -10.75
C ARG A 205 -3.06 10.32 -9.52
N LEU A 206 -3.71 10.28 -8.35
CA LEU A 206 -3.12 9.73 -7.13
C LEU A 206 -2.69 8.26 -7.30
N ALA A 207 -3.52 7.43 -7.95
CA ALA A 207 -3.18 6.04 -8.21
C ALA A 207 -1.95 5.90 -9.11
N CYS A 208 -1.86 6.73 -10.15
CA CYS A 208 -0.68 6.79 -11.03
C CYS A 208 0.59 7.19 -10.26
N GLN A 209 0.54 8.26 -9.46
CA GLN A 209 1.67 8.73 -8.65
C GLN A 209 2.15 7.65 -7.68
N LEU A 210 1.23 7.00 -6.97
CA LEU A 210 1.56 5.93 -6.03
C LEU A 210 2.12 4.69 -6.73
N LEU A 211 1.59 4.35 -7.91
CA LEU A 211 2.07 3.25 -8.74
C LEU A 211 3.52 3.52 -9.18
N LEU A 212 3.81 4.68 -9.75
CA LEU A 212 5.16 5.07 -10.19
C LEU A 212 6.17 5.07 -9.04
N GLY A 213 5.82 5.66 -7.89
CA GLY A 213 6.67 5.63 -6.69
C GLY A 213 6.95 4.20 -6.21
N GLY A 214 5.92 3.33 -6.23
CA GLY A 214 6.10 1.91 -5.91
C GLY A 214 6.99 1.17 -6.92
N MET A 215 6.87 1.47 -8.22
CA MET A 215 7.72 0.87 -9.25
C MET A 215 9.18 1.28 -9.10
N LEU A 216 9.46 2.53 -8.72
CA LEU A 216 10.82 2.99 -8.42
C LEU A 216 11.45 2.17 -7.29
N GLN A 217 10.71 1.97 -6.19
CA GLN A 217 11.17 1.12 -5.08
C GLN A 217 11.45 -0.31 -5.54
N TRP A 218 10.55 -0.88 -6.36
CA TRP A 218 10.72 -2.24 -6.87
C TRP A 218 11.91 -2.39 -7.82
N LEU A 219 12.20 -1.39 -8.65
CA LEU A 219 13.37 -1.38 -9.54
C LEU A 219 14.69 -1.46 -8.77
N LEU A 220 14.73 -0.83 -7.59
CA LEU A 220 15.91 -0.78 -6.72
C LEU A 220 16.02 -1.98 -5.77
N ASP A 221 14.93 -2.75 -5.63
CA ASP A 221 14.88 -3.91 -4.78
C ASP A 221 15.54 -5.13 -5.44
N ASN A 222 16.70 -5.49 -4.88
CA ASN A 222 17.55 -6.58 -5.35
C ASN A 222 17.32 -7.91 -4.60
N ARG A 223 16.21 -8.07 -3.86
CA ARG A 223 15.89 -9.34 -3.20
C ARG A 223 15.84 -10.50 -4.21
N PRO A 224 16.17 -11.73 -3.77
CA PRO A 224 16.11 -12.91 -4.64
C PRO A 224 14.66 -13.22 -5.08
N ALA A 225 14.53 -14.13 -6.05
CA ALA A 225 13.23 -14.55 -6.53
C ALA A 225 12.44 -15.27 -5.42
N GLN A 226 11.22 -14.81 -5.15
CA GLN A 226 10.30 -15.45 -4.20
C GLN A 226 9.47 -16.50 -4.92
N ARG A 227 9.78 -17.79 -4.70
CA ARG A 227 9.13 -18.92 -5.39
C ARG A 227 8.00 -19.58 -4.56
N LEU A 228 7.86 -19.21 -3.30
CA LEU A 228 6.90 -19.80 -2.35
C LEU A 228 6.27 -18.67 -1.52
N GLY A 229 4.96 -18.72 -1.31
CA GLY A 229 4.28 -17.91 -0.30
C GLY A 229 4.65 -18.37 1.12
N HIS A 230 4.38 -17.54 2.14
CA HIS A 230 4.69 -17.87 3.53
C HIS A 230 3.91 -19.07 4.11
N HIS A 231 2.88 -19.56 3.40
CA HIS A 231 2.12 -20.73 3.80
C HIS A 231 2.61 -22.00 3.10
N HIS A 232 2.95 -23.01 3.89
CA HIS A 232 3.24 -24.38 3.48
C HIS A 232 2.00 -25.10 2.92
N THR A 233 1.44 -24.60 1.83
CA THR A 233 0.52 -25.38 1.00
C THR A 233 1.03 -25.32 -0.44
N HIS A 234 1.17 -26.48 -1.06
CA HIS A 234 1.54 -26.65 -2.47
C HIS A 234 0.44 -26.13 -3.42
N ARG A 235 -0.02 -24.89 -3.25
CA ARG A 235 -0.84 -24.20 -4.25
C ARG A 235 0.09 -23.39 -5.13
N GLU A 236 0.06 -23.67 -6.42
CA GLU A 236 0.70 -22.82 -7.42
C GLU A 236 0.25 -21.38 -7.18
N VAL A 237 1.22 -20.46 -7.14
CA VAL A 237 0.92 -19.04 -7.08
C VAL A 237 0.11 -18.71 -8.34
N GLU A 238 -1.15 -18.33 -8.16
CA GLU A 238 -1.97 -17.84 -9.26
C GLU A 238 -1.28 -16.66 -9.95
N GLU A 239 -1.32 -16.67 -11.28
CA GLU A 239 -0.71 -15.63 -12.10
C GLU A 239 -1.49 -14.31 -12.01
N VAL A 240 -1.24 -13.49 -10.97
CA VAL A 240 -1.89 -12.18 -10.81
C VAL A 240 -1.74 -11.26 -12.03
N CYS A 241 -0.65 -11.41 -12.78
CA CYS A 241 -0.34 -10.59 -13.96
C CYS A 241 -0.20 -11.42 -15.24
N GLY A 242 -0.54 -12.71 -15.27
CA GLY A 242 -0.15 -13.59 -16.40
C GLY A 242 1.37 -13.63 -16.63
N CYS A 243 2.15 -13.26 -15.61
CA CYS A 243 3.58 -13.07 -15.68
C CYS A 243 4.28 -13.77 -14.51
N SER A 244 5.22 -14.67 -14.81
CA SER A 244 5.98 -15.46 -13.84
C SER A 244 7.10 -14.67 -13.14
N CYS A 245 7.00 -13.34 -13.14
CA CYS A 245 8.01 -12.44 -12.55
C CYS A 245 8.07 -12.62 -11.02
N MET A 246 9.07 -13.34 -10.51
CA MET A 246 9.20 -13.60 -9.06
C MET A 246 10.13 -12.60 -8.34
N ARG A 247 10.49 -11.48 -8.98
CA ARG A 247 11.38 -10.46 -8.42
C ARG A 247 10.75 -9.07 -8.56
N PRO A 248 10.87 -8.19 -7.54
CA PRO A 248 10.33 -6.83 -7.61
C PRO A 248 10.77 -6.09 -8.87
N LYS A 249 12.08 -6.03 -9.14
CA LYS A 249 12.62 -5.29 -10.29
C LYS A 249 12.12 -5.77 -11.66
N LEU A 250 11.85 -7.07 -11.80
CA LEU A 250 11.29 -7.62 -13.05
C LEU A 250 9.80 -7.29 -13.15
N SER A 251 9.07 -7.38 -12.04
CA SER A 251 7.66 -6.98 -11.99
C SER A 251 7.49 -5.49 -12.25
N ALA A 252 8.41 -4.64 -11.80
CA ALA A 252 8.34 -3.20 -12.03
C ALA A 252 8.36 -2.86 -13.53
N ALA A 253 9.27 -3.47 -14.29
CA ALA A 253 9.31 -3.27 -15.74
C ALA A 253 7.99 -3.68 -16.43
N CYS A 254 7.35 -4.77 -15.97
CA CYS A 254 6.06 -5.22 -16.49
C CYS A 254 4.96 -4.17 -16.26
N TRP A 255 4.84 -3.64 -15.04
CA TRP A 255 3.82 -2.66 -14.69
C TRP A 255 4.05 -1.29 -15.31
N VAL A 256 5.30 -0.83 -15.40
CA VAL A 256 5.64 0.37 -16.17
C VAL A 256 5.19 0.19 -17.62
N SER A 257 5.51 -0.94 -18.26
CA SER A 257 5.07 -1.20 -19.63
C SER A 257 3.54 -1.26 -19.78
N ARG A 258 2.80 -1.69 -18.75
CA ARG A 258 1.33 -1.70 -18.74
C ARG A 258 0.73 -0.32 -18.54
N LEU A 259 1.31 0.49 -17.66
CA LEU A 259 0.87 1.87 -17.46
C LEU A 259 1.09 2.69 -18.75
N PHE A 260 2.20 2.44 -19.43
CA PHE A 260 2.62 3.08 -20.67
C PHE A 260 2.38 2.22 -21.93
N GLN A 261 1.22 1.56 -22.06
CA GLN A 261 0.87 0.92 -23.35
C GLN A 261 1.10 1.91 -24.50
N LYS A 262 1.37 1.39 -25.72
CA LYS A 262 2.03 2.08 -26.85
C LYS A 262 1.66 3.55 -27.15
N ASN A 263 0.51 4.06 -26.70
CA ASN A 263 0.17 5.49 -26.69
C ASN A 263 -0.16 5.96 -25.26
N PRO A 264 0.76 6.66 -24.56
CA PRO A 264 0.44 7.31 -23.29
C PRO A 264 -0.64 8.38 -23.52
N LYS A 265 -1.64 8.43 -22.64
CA LYS A 265 -2.70 9.46 -22.68
C LYS A 265 -2.09 10.83 -22.31
N GLU A 266 -2.59 11.92 -22.88
CA GLU A 266 -2.05 13.28 -22.64
C GLU A 266 -1.94 13.63 -21.14
N TRP A 267 -2.98 13.33 -20.35
CA TRP A 267 -2.96 13.58 -18.90
C TRP A 267 -1.86 12.79 -18.16
N LEU A 268 -1.45 11.63 -18.67
CA LEU A 268 -0.38 10.84 -18.08
C LEU A 268 0.98 11.49 -18.36
N VAL A 269 1.13 12.16 -19.51
CA VAL A 269 2.32 12.95 -19.83
C VAL A 269 2.42 14.15 -18.89
N GLU A 270 1.31 14.86 -18.63
CA GLU A 270 1.27 15.97 -17.67
C GLU A 270 1.71 15.57 -16.25
N GLU A 271 1.38 14.35 -15.80
CA GLU A 271 1.78 13.86 -14.47
C GLU A 271 3.27 13.46 -14.38
N LEU A 272 3.98 13.38 -15.51
CA LEU A 272 5.38 12.97 -15.56
C LEU A 272 6.35 14.15 -15.75
N GLU A 273 5.83 15.31 -16.16
CA GLU A 273 6.58 16.56 -16.32
C GLU A 273 6.67 17.34 -15.00
#